data_AF-A0A1B6L900-F1
#
_entry.id   AF-A0A1B6L900-F1
#
_cell.length_a   1.000
_cell.length_b   1.000
_cell.length_c   1.000
_cell.angle_alpha   90.00
_cell.angle_beta   90.00
_cell.angle_gamma   90.00
#
_symmetry.space_group_name_H-M   'P 1'
#
loop_
_entity.id
_entity.type
_entity.pdbx_description
1 polymer ?
#
loop_
_entity_poly.entity_id
_entity_poly.type
_entity_poly.pdbx_seq_one_letter_code
_entity_poly.pdbx_strand_id
1 'polypeptide(L)'
;MSKYMYSTANLSDKELKDQGNRLFSLRKYEDAVNCYTKAIIKNPTMPTYFTNRALCHLKMKRWDSSCQDCRRALDMDSSLVKGHFFLGQALLELDNYDEAIKHLQRANDLAKEQKLNFGDDIASQLRTARKKRWNVQEEKRIAQEIELLTYLNR
;
A
#
# COMPACT_ATOMS: atom_id res chain seq x y z
N MET A 1 -11.72 35.94 -4.56
CA MET A 1 -12.66 34.93 -4.05
C MET A 1 -12.83 33.85 -5.11
N SER A 2 -12.28 32.66 -4.84
CA SER A 2 -12.05 31.57 -5.79
C SER A 2 -13.35 30.91 -6.28
N LYS A 3 -13.57 30.92 -7.59
CA LYS A 3 -14.79 30.49 -8.30
C LYS A 3 -14.80 28.99 -8.65
N TYR A 4 -14.10 28.14 -7.88
CA TYR A 4 -13.87 26.72 -8.22
C TYR A 4 -14.35 25.70 -7.19
N MET A 5 -15.43 25.99 -6.46
CA MET A 5 -16.22 24.91 -5.84
C MET A 5 -17.08 24.25 -6.92
N TYR A 6 -16.46 23.46 -7.80
CA TYR A 6 -17.21 22.53 -8.63
C TYR A 6 -18.03 21.65 -7.69
N SER A 7 -19.36 21.77 -7.78
CA SER A 7 -20.29 20.95 -7.03
C SER A 7 -20.09 19.49 -7.46
N THR A 8 -19.24 18.76 -6.75
CA THR A 8 -19.06 17.31 -6.92
C THR A 8 -20.30 16.52 -6.48
N ALA A 9 -21.37 17.19 -6.07
CA ALA A 9 -22.59 16.58 -5.54
C ALA A 9 -23.34 15.74 -6.59
N ASN A 10 -23.22 16.11 -7.88
CA ASN A 10 -23.92 15.47 -8.99
C ASN A 10 -23.06 14.51 -9.82
N LEU A 11 -21.80 14.28 -9.43
CA LEU A 11 -20.93 13.34 -10.15
C LEU A 11 -21.23 11.90 -9.73
N SER A 12 -21.19 10.99 -10.70
CA SER A 12 -21.20 9.54 -10.46
C SER A 12 -19.93 9.07 -9.77
N ASP A 13 -19.97 7.89 -9.15
CA ASP A 13 -18.81 7.22 -8.57
C ASP A 13 -17.66 7.05 -9.58
N LYS A 14 -18.00 6.69 -10.82
CA LYS A 14 -17.03 6.54 -11.92
C LYS A 14 -16.37 7.86 -12.31
N GLU A 15 -17.14 8.94 -12.44
CA GLU A 15 -16.60 10.27 -12.76
C GLU A 15 -15.72 10.82 -11.63
N LEU A 16 -16.11 10.59 -10.37
CA LEU A 16 -15.30 10.95 -9.21
C LEU A 16 -13.97 10.18 -9.20
N LYS A 17 -13.99 8.89 -9.53
CA LYS A 17 -12.78 8.08 -9.72
C LYS A 17 -11.92 8.63 -10.86
N ASP A 18 -12.50 8.98 -12.01
CA ASP A 18 -11.74 9.53 -13.13
C ASP A 18 -11.16 10.92 -12.83
N GLN A 19 -11.87 11.76 -12.08
CA GLN A 19 -11.35 13.03 -11.58
C GLN A 19 -10.19 12.81 -10.59
N GLY A 20 -10.34 11.84 -9.68
CA GLY A 20 -9.28 11.42 -8.77
C GLY A 20 -8.02 10.95 -9.52
N ASN A 21 -8.18 10.17 -10.60
CA ASN A 21 -7.08 9.73 -11.45
C ASN A 21 -6.35 10.92 -12.10
N ARG A 22 -7.09 11.93 -12.59
CA ARG A 22 -6.49 13.15 -13.18
C ARG A 22 -5.70 13.93 -12.12
N LEU A 23 -6.27 14.11 -10.93
CA LEU A 23 -5.60 14.80 -9.82
C LEU A 23 -4.35 14.05 -9.35
N PHE A 24 -4.39 12.72 -9.34
CA PHE A 24 -3.25 11.88 -9.03
C PHE A 24 -2.11 12.10 -10.03
N SER A 25 -2.41 12.12 -11.33
CA SER A 25 -1.42 12.42 -12.38
C SER A 25 -0.81 13.82 -12.24
N LEU A 26 -1.59 14.78 -11.72
CA LEU A 26 -1.12 16.13 -11.38
C LEU A 26 -0.39 16.21 -10.03
N ARG A 27 -0.13 15.06 -9.37
CA ARG A 27 0.50 14.95 -8.04
C ARG A 27 -0.26 15.65 -6.92
N LYS A 28 -1.55 15.96 -7.12
CA LYS A 28 -2.45 16.52 -6.12
C LYS A 28 -3.11 15.40 -5.31
N TYR A 29 -2.32 14.74 -4.46
CA TYR A 29 -2.75 13.52 -3.79
C TYR A 29 -3.89 13.74 -2.79
N GLU A 30 -3.91 14.84 -2.05
CA GLU A 30 -5.00 15.11 -1.09
C GLU A 30 -6.34 15.35 -1.79
N ASP A 31 -6.32 16.10 -2.89
CA ASP A 31 -7.52 16.31 -3.71
C ASP A 31 -8.00 14.99 -4.34
N ALA A 32 -7.06 14.14 -4.79
CA ALA A 32 -7.38 12.81 -5.31
C ALA A 32 -8.02 11.91 -4.23
N VAL A 33 -7.51 11.92 -3.00
CA VAL A 33 -8.09 11.21 -1.84
C VAL A 33 -9.53 11.68 -1.59
N ASN A 34 -9.79 12.99 -1.68
CA ASN A 34 -11.15 13.52 -1.52
C ASN A 34 -12.09 13.01 -2.62
N CYS A 35 -11.63 12.96 -3.88
CA CYS A 35 -12.40 12.39 -4.99
C CYS A 35 -12.70 10.89 -4.79
N TYR A 36 -11.70 10.08 -4.45
CA TYR A 36 -11.91 8.65 -4.20
C TYR A 36 -12.79 8.39 -2.98
N THR A 37 -12.67 9.21 -1.93
CA THR A 37 -13.55 9.10 -0.75
C THR A 37 -15.00 9.38 -1.11
N LYS A 38 -15.27 10.40 -1.93
CA LYS A 38 -16.62 10.64 -2.47
C LYS A 38 -17.10 9.49 -3.35
N ALA A 39 -16.22 8.90 -4.17
CA ALA A 39 -16.57 7.73 -4.98
C ALA A 39 -16.94 6.51 -4.12
N ILE A 40 -16.20 6.27 -3.03
CA ILE A 40 -16.48 5.20 -2.05
C ILE A 40 -17.82 5.44 -1.35
N ILE A 41 -18.14 6.68 -0.97
CA ILE A 41 -19.44 7.01 -0.35
C ILE A 41 -20.60 6.70 -1.31
N LYS A 42 -20.42 6.97 -2.61
CA LYS A 42 -21.43 6.67 -3.63
C LYS A 42 -21.54 5.18 -3.92
N ASN A 43 -20.42 4.46 -3.94
CA ASN A 43 -20.36 3.04 -4.24
C ASN A 43 -19.25 2.36 -3.41
N PRO A 44 -19.61 1.79 -2.23
CA PRO A 44 -18.64 1.23 -1.30
C PRO A 44 -18.20 -0.19 -1.68
N THR A 45 -18.80 -0.81 -2.70
CA THR A 45 -18.52 -2.20 -3.08
C THR A 45 -17.43 -2.31 -4.15
N MET A 46 -16.80 -1.20 -4.54
CA MET A 46 -15.77 -1.16 -5.57
C MET A 46 -14.36 -1.20 -4.97
N PRO A 47 -13.63 -2.33 -5.03
CA PRO A 47 -12.31 -2.46 -4.41
C PRO A 47 -11.26 -1.51 -5.00
N THR A 48 -11.41 -1.19 -6.29
CA THR A 48 -10.48 -0.32 -7.03
C THR A 48 -10.39 1.08 -6.43
N TYR A 49 -11.48 1.61 -5.87
CA TYR A 49 -11.49 2.95 -5.26
C TYR A 49 -10.62 3.01 -4.01
N PHE A 50 -10.70 1.97 -3.18
CA PHE A 50 -9.83 1.81 -2.01
C PHE A 50 -8.37 1.69 -2.43
N THR A 51 -8.04 0.88 -3.44
CA THR A 51 -6.64 0.78 -3.89
C THR A 51 -6.08 2.06 -4.50
N ASN A 52 -6.90 2.84 -5.21
CA ASN A 52 -6.47 4.13 -5.74
C ASN A 52 -6.25 5.15 -4.63
N ARG A 53 -7.10 5.14 -3.59
CA ARG A 53 -6.92 5.97 -2.39
C ARG A 53 -5.70 5.53 -1.58
N ALA A 54 -5.48 4.23 -1.41
CA ALA A 54 -4.29 3.67 -0.78
C ALA A 54 -3.00 4.11 -1.47
N LEU A 55 -2.97 4.10 -2.80
CA LEU A 55 -1.82 4.59 -3.56
C LEU A 55 -1.54 6.08 -3.30
N CYS A 56 -2.58 6.90 -3.15
CA CYS A 56 -2.40 8.30 -2.75
C CYS A 56 -1.80 8.39 -1.35
N HIS A 57 -2.30 7.61 -0.41
CA HIS A 57 -1.75 7.53 0.95
C HIS A 57 -0.28 7.10 0.96
N LEU A 58 0.12 6.12 0.13
CA LEU A 58 1.54 5.76 -0.05
C LEU A 58 2.38 6.95 -0.53
N LYS A 59 1.92 7.68 -1.55
CA LYS A 59 2.65 8.86 -2.06
C LYS A 59 2.77 9.98 -1.02
N MET A 60 1.84 10.01 -0.06
CA MET A 60 1.85 10.95 1.06
C MET A 60 2.53 10.41 2.33
N LYS A 61 3.11 9.19 2.28
CA LYS A 61 3.71 8.51 3.44
C LYS A 61 2.75 8.26 4.61
N ARG A 62 1.46 8.14 4.32
CA ARG A 62 0.40 7.80 5.28
C ARG A 62 0.20 6.28 5.29
N TRP A 63 1.17 5.56 5.87
CA TRP A 63 1.27 4.10 5.75
C TRP A 63 0.08 3.37 6.37
N ASP A 64 -0.34 3.75 7.58
CA ASP A 64 -1.48 3.12 8.26
C ASP A 64 -2.79 3.26 7.47
N SER A 65 -3.07 4.46 6.94
CA SER A 65 -4.25 4.70 6.10
C SER A 65 -4.19 3.86 4.82
N SER A 66 -3.01 3.75 4.21
CA SER A 66 -2.82 2.87 3.05
C SER A 66 -3.08 1.40 3.40
N CYS A 67 -2.57 0.92 4.53
CA CYS A 67 -2.83 -0.44 4.99
C CYS A 67 -4.32 -0.71 5.19
N GLN A 68 -5.04 0.21 5.85
CA GLN A 68 -6.48 0.08 6.08
C GLN A 68 -7.26 -0.03 4.77
N ASP A 69 -6.97 0.85 3.81
CA ASP A 69 -7.62 0.83 2.50
C ASP A 69 -7.29 -0.44 1.71
N CYS A 70 -6.03 -0.89 1.73
CA CYS A 70 -5.65 -2.12 1.05
C CYS A 70 -6.34 -3.34 1.66
N ARG A 71 -6.41 -3.44 2.99
CA ARG A 71 -7.12 -4.54 3.67
C ARG A 71 -8.60 -4.54 3.28
N ARG A 72 -9.26 -3.38 3.33
CA ARG A 72 -10.65 -3.24 2.86
C ARG A 72 -10.83 -3.67 1.41
N ALA A 73 -9.92 -3.29 0.52
CA ALA A 73 -9.98 -3.72 -0.88
C ALA A 73 -9.83 -5.24 -1.02
N LEU A 74 -8.92 -5.85 -0.27
CA LEU A 74 -8.63 -7.28 -0.30
C LEU A 74 -9.72 -8.13 0.36
N ASP A 75 -10.44 -7.59 1.34
CA ASP A 75 -11.62 -8.21 1.93
C ASP A 75 -12.75 -8.36 0.89
N MET A 76 -12.82 -7.45 -0.08
CA MET A 76 -13.81 -7.47 -1.17
C MET A 76 -13.32 -8.30 -2.36
N ASP A 77 -12.05 -8.15 -2.73
CA ASP A 77 -11.41 -8.89 -3.83
C ASP A 77 -9.98 -9.27 -3.45
N SER A 78 -9.81 -10.51 -3.03
CA SER A 78 -8.51 -11.10 -2.66
C SER A 78 -7.61 -11.38 -3.87
N SER A 79 -8.10 -11.26 -5.10
CA SER A 79 -7.32 -11.47 -6.32
C SER A 79 -6.60 -10.20 -6.80
N LEU A 80 -6.78 -9.10 -6.08
CA LEU A 80 -6.29 -7.80 -6.51
C LEU A 80 -4.77 -7.65 -6.30
N VAL A 81 -4.00 -7.82 -7.37
CA VAL A 81 -2.52 -7.73 -7.34
C VAL A 81 -2.04 -6.42 -6.72
N LYS A 82 -2.62 -5.29 -7.14
CA LYS A 82 -2.26 -3.96 -6.63
C LYS A 82 -2.57 -3.79 -5.14
N GLY A 83 -3.65 -4.39 -4.65
CA GLY A 83 -4.01 -4.36 -3.23
C GLY A 83 -2.95 -5.02 -2.37
N HIS A 84 -2.52 -6.23 -2.76
CA HIS A 84 -1.43 -6.95 -2.08
C HIS A 84 -0.08 -6.22 -2.20
N PHE A 85 0.25 -5.69 -3.38
CA PHE A 85 1.49 -4.97 -3.59
C PHE A 85 1.59 -3.70 -2.74
N PHE A 86 0.54 -2.86 -2.74
CA PHE A 86 0.51 -1.63 -1.94
C PHE A 86 0.48 -1.90 -0.43
N LEU A 87 -0.23 -2.95 0.01
CA LEU A 87 -0.20 -3.39 1.41
C LEU A 87 1.21 -3.82 1.81
N GLY A 88 1.88 -4.62 0.97
CA GLY A 88 3.25 -5.04 1.20
C GLY A 88 4.22 -3.87 1.30
N GLN A 89 4.07 -2.86 0.44
CA GLN A 89 4.88 -1.64 0.49
C GLN A 89 4.63 -0.81 1.75
N ALA A 90 3.37 -0.63 2.15
CA ALA A 90 3.05 0.11 3.37
C ALA A 90 3.57 -0.61 4.63
N LEU A 91 3.42 -1.93 4.71
CA LEU A 91 3.93 -2.74 5.82
C LEU A 91 5.46 -2.73 5.91
N LEU A 92 6.16 -2.65 4.78
CA LEU A 92 7.61 -2.53 4.72
C LEU A 92 8.12 -1.21 5.32
N GLU A 93 7.34 -0.13 5.20
CA GLU A 93 7.64 1.18 5.81
C GLU A 93 7.21 1.25 7.28
N LEU A 94 6.31 0.36 7.72
CA LEU A 94 5.91 0.18 9.13
C LEU A 94 6.75 -0.88 9.86
N ASP A 95 7.86 -1.33 9.26
CA ASP A 95 8.76 -2.36 9.77
C ASP A 95 8.11 -3.73 10.08
N ASN A 96 6.90 -3.97 9.57
CA ASN A 96 6.23 -5.27 9.65
C ASN A 96 6.63 -6.17 8.48
N TYR A 97 7.89 -6.62 8.52
CA TYR A 97 8.51 -7.29 7.37
C TYR A 97 7.93 -8.67 7.06
N ASP A 98 7.52 -9.43 8.07
CA ASP A 98 6.95 -10.77 7.87
C ASP A 98 5.64 -10.72 7.08
N GLU A 99 4.75 -9.79 7.45
CA GLU A 99 3.49 -9.59 6.75
C GLU A 99 3.71 -8.94 5.37
N ALA A 100 4.65 -8.00 5.27
CA ALA A 100 5.04 -7.40 3.99
C ALA A 100 5.49 -8.46 2.98
N ILE A 101 6.36 -9.39 3.39
CA ILE A 101 6.85 -10.48 2.53
C ILE A 101 5.70 -11.36 2.06
N LYS A 102 4.77 -11.74 2.94
CA LYS A 102 3.61 -12.58 2.58
C LYS A 102 2.76 -11.91 1.49
N HIS A 103 2.44 -10.64 1.63
CA HIS A 103 1.62 -9.93 0.65
C HIS A 103 2.37 -9.65 -0.66
N LEU A 104 3.67 -9.32 -0.61
CA LEU A 104 4.48 -9.16 -1.83
C LEU A 104 4.64 -10.48 -2.59
N GLN A 105 4.79 -11.61 -1.90
CA GLN A 105 4.77 -12.94 -2.52
C GLN A 105 3.42 -13.21 -3.19
N ARG A 106 2.32 -12.98 -2.46
CA ARG A 106 0.98 -13.19 -3.03
C ARG A 106 0.71 -12.31 -4.24
N ALA A 107 1.16 -11.05 -4.23
CA ALA A 107 1.08 -10.16 -5.39
C ALA A 107 1.85 -10.71 -6.60
N ASN A 108 3.04 -11.26 -6.38
CA ASN A 108 3.86 -11.86 -7.45
C ASN A 108 3.20 -13.12 -8.04
N ASP A 109 2.61 -13.96 -7.19
CA ASP A 109 1.95 -15.18 -7.63
C ASP A 109 0.68 -14.84 -8.43
N LEU A 110 -0.15 -13.93 -7.92
CA LEU A 110 -1.34 -13.44 -8.63
C LEU A 110 -0.99 -12.73 -9.96
N ALA A 111 0.11 -11.97 -10.01
CA ALA A 111 0.57 -11.36 -11.25
C ALA A 111 0.89 -12.40 -12.33
N LYS A 112 1.53 -13.52 -11.94
CA LYS A 112 1.80 -14.64 -12.85
C LYS A 112 0.52 -15.36 -13.27
N GLU A 113 -0.37 -15.66 -12.32
CA GLU A 113 -1.67 -16.30 -12.57
C GLU A 113 -2.50 -15.48 -13.57
N GLN A 114 -2.55 -14.16 -13.40
CA GLN A 114 -3.30 -13.23 -14.25
C GLN A 114 -2.53 -12.79 -15.51
N LYS A 115 -1.30 -13.29 -15.72
CA LYS A 115 -0.41 -12.93 -16.84
C LYS A 115 -0.15 -11.42 -16.94
N LEU A 116 -0.13 -10.72 -15.80
CA LEU A 116 0.20 -9.30 -15.70
C LEU A 116 1.72 -9.14 -15.58
N ASN A 117 2.28 -8.24 -16.39
CA ASN A 117 3.71 -7.95 -16.36
C ASN A 117 3.98 -6.64 -15.59
N PHE A 118 4.61 -6.75 -14.42
CA PHE A 118 5.07 -5.61 -13.61
C PHE A 118 6.60 -5.43 -13.67
N GLY A 119 7.28 -6.07 -14.61
CA GLY A 119 8.74 -6.07 -14.68
C GLY A 119 9.36 -6.64 -13.39
N ASP A 120 10.36 -5.93 -12.85
CA ASP A 120 11.05 -6.30 -11.62
C ASP A 120 10.49 -5.58 -10.37
N ASP A 121 9.39 -4.81 -10.48
CA ASP A 121 8.90 -3.98 -9.37
C ASP A 121 8.53 -4.81 -8.13
N ILE A 122 7.74 -5.87 -8.31
CA ILE A 122 7.30 -6.73 -7.20
C ILE A 122 8.48 -7.52 -6.63
N ALA A 123 9.33 -8.06 -7.50
CA ALA A 123 10.49 -8.85 -7.08
C ALA A 123 11.54 -8.00 -6.36
N SER A 124 11.76 -6.77 -6.80
CA SER A 124 12.65 -5.80 -6.15
C SER A 124 12.17 -5.43 -4.74
N GLN A 125 10.88 -5.15 -4.57
CA GLN A 125 10.29 -4.91 -3.25
C GLN A 125 10.42 -6.15 -2.35
N LEU A 126 10.18 -7.35 -2.87
CA LEU A 126 10.31 -8.59 -2.12
C LEU A 126 11.75 -8.84 -1.63
N ARG A 127 12.75 -8.58 -2.47
CA ARG A 127 14.18 -8.66 -2.07
C ARG A 127 14.50 -7.65 -0.98
N THR A 128 13.99 -6.43 -1.10
CA THR A 128 14.18 -5.37 -0.10
C THR A 128 13.57 -5.75 1.25
N ALA A 129 12.34 -6.28 1.25
CA ALA A 129 11.67 -6.74 2.46
C ALA A 129 12.42 -7.88 3.16
N ARG A 130 12.90 -8.87 2.40
CA ARG A 130 13.72 -9.97 2.94
C ARG A 130 15.03 -9.48 3.53
N LYS A 131 15.71 -8.53 2.86
CA LYS A 131 16.94 -7.93 3.36
C LYS A 131 16.72 -7.17 4.67
N LYS A 132 15.69 -6.32 4.76
CA LYS A 132 15.36 -5.60 6.01
C LYS A 132 15.04 -6.56 7.15
N ARG A 133 14.23 -7.60 6.90
CA ARG A 133 13.92 -8.66 7.88
C ARG A 133 15.19 -9.33 8.40
N TRP A 134 16.10 -9.72 7.49
CA TRP A 134 17.36 -10.35 7.86
C TRP A 134 18.21 -9.44 8.75
N ASN A 135 18.36 -8.16 8.37
CA ASN A 135 19.15 -7.21 9.14
C ASN A 135 18.64 -7.08 10.59
N VAL A 136 17.31 -6.98 10.79
CA VAL A 136 16.73 -6.89 12.14
C VAL A 136 16.94 -8.18 12.93
N GLN A 137 16.89 -9.34 12.28
CA GLN A 137 17.18 -10.61 12.95
C GLN A 137 18.66 -10.72 13.33
N GLU A 138 19.55 -10.26 12.46
CA GLU A 138 20.99 -10.28 12.69
C GLU A 138 21.41 -9.32 13.79
N GLU A 139 20.86 -8.12 13.84
CA GLU A 139 21.07 -7.17 14.95
C GLU A 139 20.63 -7.76 16.29
N LYS A 140 19.49 -8.45 16.33
CA LYS A 140 19.03 -9.15 17.55
C LYS A 140 19.98 -10.27 17.95
N ARG A 141 20.47 -11.06 16.99
CA ARG A 141 21.43 -12.14 17.24
C ARG A 141 22.73 -11.59 17.85
N ILE A 142 23.27 -10.53 17.27
CA ILE A 142 24.50 -9.87 17.74
C ILE A 142 24.29 -9.29 19.14
N ALA A 143 23.14 -8.65 19.41
CA ALA A 143 22.83 -8.10 20.72
C ALA A 143 22.80 -9.19 21.82
N GLN A 144 22.17 -10.33 21.53
CA GLN A 144 22.12 -11.48 22.44
C GLN A 144 23.52 -12.07 22.69
N GLU A 145 24.35 -12.13 21.65
CA GLU A 145 25.73 -12.60 21.76
C GLU A 145 26.58 -11.68 22.66
N ILE A 146 26.47 -10.35 22.47
CA ILE A 146 27.14 -9.36 23.31
C ILE A 146 26.68 -9.44 24.78
N GLU A 147 25.37 -9.58 25.01
CA GLU A 147 24.81 -9.72 26.35
C GLU A 147 25.35 -10.96 27.07
N LEU A 148 25.39 -12.10 26.37
CA LEU A 148 25.93 -13.36 26.90
C LEU A 148 27.41 -13.23 27.25
N LEU A 149 28.22 -12.66 26.35
CA LEU A 149 29.66 -12.44 26.59
C LEU A 149 29.89 -11.48 27.78
N THR A 150 29.05 -10.47 27.94
CA THR A 150 29.13 -9.53 29.06
C THR A 150 28.81 -10.22 30.39
N TYR A 151 27.84 -11.15 30.40
CA TYR A 151 27.48 -11.93 31.57
C TYR A 151 28.60 -12.90 31.99
N LEU A 152 29.21 -13.60 31.02
CA LEU A 152 30.27 -14.59 31.27
C LEU A 152 31.60 -13.97 31.74
N ASN A 153 31.85 -12.71 31.39
CA ASN A 153 33.06 -11.98 31.74
C ASN A 153 32.94 -11.13 33.02
N ARG A 154 31.81 -11.24 33.75
CA ARG A 154 31.63 -10.68 35.10
C ARG A 154 31.94 -11.73 36.15
#